data_AF-A0A183KBQ3-F1
#
_entry.id   AF-A0A183KBQ3-F1
#
_cell.length_a   1.000
_cell.length_b   1.000
_cell.length_c   1.000
_cell.angle_alpha   90.00
_cell.angle_beta   90.00
_cell.angle_gamma   90.00
#
_symmetry.space_group_name_H-M   'P 1'
#
loop_
_entity.id
_entity.type
_entity.pdbx_description
1 polymer ?
#
loop_
_entity_poly.entity_id
_entity_poly.type
_entity_poly.pdbx_seq_one_letter_code
_entity_poly.pdbx_strand_id
1 'polypeptide(L)'
;MISFQPYSRPERPVKDKEGRPITEIQQQRNRWIEYFEELLNRPASMNPSHIETAHTDLPIDINPPTTEEIRMAIRQIKSGKVAGPDNIPAEALKSDIEATTNMLHLLFQKIWEEEQVPTDWK
;
A
#
# COMPACT_ATOMS: atom_id res chain seq x y z
N MET A 1 -9.13 -42.18 5.93
CA MET A 1 -8.10 -41.48 6.72
C MET A 1 -7.33 -40.61 5.73
N ILE A 2 -7.55 -39.30 5.71
CA ILE A 2 -6.91 -38.38 4.74
C ILE A 2 -5.75 -37.72 5.46
N SER A 3 -4.52 -37.99 5.00
CA SER A 3 -3.30 -37.39 5.50
C SER A 3 -3.14 -35.98 4.91
N PHE A 4 -3.20 -34.95 5.77
CA PHE A 4 -2.76 -33.60 5.42
C PHE A 4 -1.24 -33.60 5.34
N GLN A 5 -0.69 -33.43 4.14
CA GLN A 5 0.73 -33.19 3.96
C GLN A 5 0.94 -31.68 4.06
N PRO A 6 1.60 -31.16 5.12
CA PRO A 6 1.84 -29.74 5.25
C PRO A 6 2.73 -29.28 4.10
N TYR A 7 2.28 -28.30 3.33
CA TYR A 7 3.10 -27.59 2.36
C TYR A 7 4.18 -26.81 3.13
N SER A 8 5.31 -27.44 3.41
CA SER A 8 6.53 -26.74 3.83
C SER A 8 7.05 -25.98 2.61
N ARG A 9 6.88 -24.65 2.59
CA ARG A 9 7.67 -23.79 1.69
C ARG A 9 9.13 -24.15 1.92
N PRO A 10 9.95 -24.40 0.88
CA PRO A 10 11.38 -24.45 1.09
C PRO A 10 11.80 -23.05 1.55
N GLU A 11 12.12 -22.92 2.83
CA GLU A 11 12.79 -21.72 3.34
C GLU A 11 14.04 -21.55 2.49
N ARG A 12 14.13 -20.41 1.78
CA ARG A 12 15.35 -20.05 1.08
C ARG A 12 16.21 -19.34 2.12
N PRO A 13 17.26 -19.97 2.67
CA PRO A 13 18.11 -19.31 3.63
C PRO A 13 18.75 -18.08 2.97
N VAL A 14 18.85 -16.99 3.74
CA VAL A 14 19.61 -15.81 3.32
C VAL A 14 21.05 -16.27 3.07
N LYS A 15 21.65 -15.83 1.96
CA LYS A 15 23.00 -16.22 1.57
C LYS A 15 23.96 -15.04 1.59
N ASP A 16 25.21 -15.32 1.94
CA ASP A 16 26.30 -14.37 1.75
C ASP A 16 26.62 -14.18 0.26
N LYS A 17 27.61 -13.35 -0.06
CA LYS A 17 28.00 -13.06 -1.44
C LYS A 17 28.58 -14.28 -2.15
N GLU A 18 29.11 -15.22 -1.39
CA GLU A 18 29.64 -16.51 -1.85
C GLU A 18 28.55 -17.58 -2.01
N GLY A 19 27.28 -17.25 -1.72
CA GLY A 19 26.14 -18.14 -1.88
C GLY A 19 25.96 -19.16 -0.74
N ARG A 20 26.71 -19.01 0.36
CA ARG A 20 26.62 -19.85 1.57
C ARG A 20 25.49 -19.35 2.47
N PRO A 21 24.73 -20.25 3.11
CA PRO A 21 23.62 -19.86 3.97
C PRO A 21 24.10 -19.18 5.24
N ILE A 22 23.41 -18.09 5.62
CA ILE A 22 23.62 -17.31 6.84
C ILE A 22 22.56 -17.70 7.86
N THR A 23 23.00 -18.25 9.00
CA THR A 23 22.11 -18.71 10.08
C THR A 23 21.99 -17.70 11.23
N GLU A 24 22.97 -16.79 11.38
CA GLU A 24 22.98 -15.79 12.46
C GLU A 24 22.24 -14.51 12.07
N ILE A 25 21.34 -14.04 12.96
CA ILE A 25 20.51 -12.84 12.74
C ILE A 25 21.38 -11.58 12.48
N GLN A 26 22.49 -11.42 13.19
CA GLN A 26 23.37 -10.27 13.02
C GLN A 26 24.02 -10.27 11.63
N GLN A 27 24.47 -11.44 11.17
CA GLN A 27 25.04 -11.58 9.84
C GLN A 27 24.00 -11.35 8.75
N GLN A 28 22.74 -11.77 8.97
CA GLN A 28 21.65 -11.46 8.03
C GLN A 28 21.40 -9.96 7.94
N ARG A 29 21.41 -9.23 9.07
CA ARG A 29 21.27 -7.77 9.08
C ARG A 29 22.40 -7.08 8.32
N ASN A 30 23.64 -7.51 8.54
CA ASN A 30 24.78 -6.98 7.80
C ASN A 30 24.64 -7.24 6.30
N ARG A 31 24.21 -8.45 5.92
CA ARG A 31 23.95 -8.80 4.52
C ARG A 31 22.86 -7.93 3.88
N TRP A 32 21.84 -7.55 4.64
CA TRP A 32 20.79 -6.61 4.22
C TRP A 32 21.35 -5.20 4.01
N ILE A 33 22.16 -4.69 4.94
CA ILE A 33 22.81 -3.37 4.83
C ILE A 33 23.63 -3.31 3.54
N GLU A 34 24.52 -4.29 3.33
CA GLU A 34 25.36 -4.37 2.13
C GLU A 34 24.52 -4.42 0.84
N TYR A 35 23.44 -5.22 0.82
CA TYR A 35 22.57 -5.31 -0.35
C TYR A 35 21.94 -3.97 -0.70
N PHE A 36 21.42 -3.26 0.30
CA PHE A 36 20.78 -1.96 0.07
C PHE A 36 21.79 -0.87 -0.28
N GLU A 37 22.99 -0.89 0.30
CA GLU A 37 24.06 0.03 -0.09
C GLU A 37 24.46 -0.15 -1.57
N GLU A 38 24.65 -1.39 -2.03
CA GLU A 38 24.96 -1.68 -3.45
C GLU A 38 23.81 -1.29 -4.39
N LEU A 39 22.57 -1.55 -3.97
CA LEU A 39 21.39 -1.28 -4.78
C LEU A 39 21.12 0.22 -4.94
N LEU A 40 21.23 0.98 -3.83
CA LEU A 40 20.85 2.38 -3.78
C LEU A 40 21.99 3.32 -4.18
N ASN A 41 23.25 2.96 -3.91
CA ASN A 41 24.41 3.81 -4.21
C ASN A 41 25.06 3.46 -5.56
N ARG A 42 24.27 2.97 -6.53
CA ARG A 42 24.76 2.74 -7.88
C ARG A 42 25.35 4.06 -8.43
N PRO A 43 26.59 4.06 -8.98
CA PRO A 43 27.16 5.26 -9.58
C PRO A 43 26.25 5.76 -10.69
N ALA A 44 26.10 7.09 -10.80
CA ALA A 44 25.31 7.72 -11.84
C ALA A 44 25.74 7.16 -13.21
N SER A 45 24.78 6.66 -13.99
CA SER A 45 25.02 6.24 -15.36
C SER A 45 25.70 7.38 -16.14
N MET A 46 26.81 7.09 -16.81
CA MET A 46 27.51 8.05 -17.69
C MET A 46 26.64 8.48 -18.88
N ASN A 47 25.61 7.69 -19.21
CA ASN A 47 24.58 8.11 -20.12
C ASN A 47 23.51 8.83 -19.31
N PRO A 48 23.27 10.14 -19.53
CA PRO A 48 22.11 10.78 -18.96
C PRO A 48 20.89 10.02 -19.47
N SER A 49 20.12 9.44 -18.56
CA SER A 49 18.79 8.95 -18.89
C SER A 49 18.03 10.13 -19.48
N HIS A 50 17.69 10.05 -20.76
CA HIS A 50 16.76 10.99 -21.39
C HIS A 50 15.39 10.73 -20.78
N ILE A 51 15.14 11.36 -19.63
CA ILE A 51 13.81 11.46 -19.06
C ILE A 51 13.15 12.55 -19.89
N GLU A 52 12.34 12.12 -20.86
CA GLU A 52 11.42 13.03 -21.54
C GLU A 52 10.65 13.75 -20.43
N THR A 53 10.79 15.07 -20.38
CA THR A 53 10.12 15.87 -19.37
C THR A 53 8.63 15.64 -19.53
N ALA A 54 7.98 15.09 -18.49
CA ALA A 54 6.54 14.93 -18.45
C ALA A 54 5.90 16.32 -18.42
N HIS A 55 5.76 16.94 -19.58
CA HIS A 55 5.04 18.21 -19.77
C HIS A 55 3.55 17.99 -20.00
N THR A 56 3.07 16.75 -19.83
CA THR A 56 1.65 16.50 -19.74
C THR A 56 1.28 16.62 -18.28
N ASP A 57 0.73 17.77 -17.89
CA ASP A 57 -0.21 17.79 -16.77
C ASP A 57 -1.26 16.74 -17.12
N LEU A 58 -1.15 15.57 -16.49
CA LEU A 58 -2.16 14.54 -16.62
C LEU A 58 -3.49 15.22 -16.27
N PRO A 59 -4.58 14.97 -17.02
CA PRO A 59 -5.90 15.48 -16.67
C PRO A 59 -6.36 14.77 -15.39
N ILE A 60 -5.81 15.18 -14.26
CA ILE A 60 -6.19 14.77 -12.93
C ILE A 60 -7.35 15.67 -12.58
N ASP A 61 -8.47 15.05 -12.25
CA ASP A 61 -9.62 15.78 -11.74
C ASP A 61 -9.26 16.38 -10.37
N ILE A 62 -9.26 17.71 -10.30
CA ILE A 62 -9.03 18.50 -9.08
C ILE A 62 -10.35 18.98 -8.47
N ASN A 63 -11.46 18.33 -8.79
CA ASN A 63 -12.73 18.58 -8.13
C ASN A 63 -12.88 17.69 -6.88
N PRO A 64 -13.69 18.10 -5.90
CA PRO A 64 -14.00 17.25 -4.76
C PRO A 64 -14.70 15.95 -5.22
N PRO A 65 -14.51 14.83 -4.50
CA PRO A 65 -15.14 13.56 -4.83
C PRO A 65 -16.66 13.66 -4.89
N THR A 66 -17.24 13.13 -5.96
CA THR A 66 -18.70 13.12 -6.14
C THR A 66 -19.36 12.01 -5.32
N THR A 67 -20.63 12.20 -4.98
CA THR A 67 -21.47 11.17 -4.33
C THR A 67 -21.47 9.85 -5.11
N GLU A 68 -21.43 9.88 -6.44
CA GLU A 68 -21.45 8.67 -7.27
C GLU A 68 -20.13 7.89 -7.19
N GLU A 69 -18.99 8.58 -7.22
CA GLU A 69 -17.68 7.95 -7.06
C GLU A 69 -17.56 7.25 -5.71
N ILE A 70 -18.00 7.92 -4.65
CA ILE A 70 -18.01 7.37 -3.28
C ILE A 70 -18.92 6.13 -3.23
N ARG A 71 -20.13 6.22 -3.79
CA ARG A 71 -21.09 5.12 -3.85
C ARG A 71 -20.53 3.91 -4.59
N MET A 72 -19.88 4.13 -5.73
CA MET A 72 -19.23 3.07 -6.50
C MET A 72 -18.04 2.46 -5.75
N ALA A 73 -17.23 3.30 -5.09
CA ALA A 73 -16.11 2.83 -4.28
C ALA A 73 -16.59 1.90 -3.16
N ILE A 74 -17.61 2.30 -2.38
CA ILE A 74 -18.21 1.47 -1.32
C ILE A 74 -18.66 0.10 -1.85
N ARG A 75 -19.33 0.08 -3.01
CA ARG A 75 -19.76 -1.17 -3.65
C ARG A 75 -18.59 -2.09 -4.02
N GLN A 76 -17.46 -1.52 -4.41
CA GLN A 76 -16.26 -2.25 -4.84
C GLN A 76 -15.36 -2.71 -3.69
N ILE A 77 -15.52 -2.19 -2.46
CA ILE A 77 -14.76 -2.63 -1.29
C ILE A 77 -14.88 -4.15 -1.14
N LYS A 78 -13.78 -4.86 -0.84
CA LYS A 78 -13.82 -6.32 -0.64
C LYS A 78 -14.33 -6.64 0.77
N SER A 79 -15.31 -7.54 0.84
CA SER A 79 -15.87 -8.10 2.08
C SER A 79 -15.00 -9.24 2.63
N GLY A 80 -15.15 -9.57 3.91
CA GLY A 80 -14.44 -10.67 4.58
C GLY A 80 -12.98 -10.37 4.91
N LYS A 81 -12.60 -9.09 4.96
CA LYS A 81 -11.29 -8.64 5.46
C LYS A 81 -11.39 -8.31 6.94
N VAL A 82 -10.30 -8.51 7.67
CA VAL A 82 -10.20 -8.07 9.08
C VAL A 82 -10.35 -6.55 9.10
N ALA A 83 -11.15 -6.06 10.04
CA ALA A 83 -11.33 -4.62 10.24
C ALA A 83 -9.98 -3.94 10.55
N GLY A 84 -9.88 -2.66 10.19
CA GLY A 84 -8.71 -1.87 10.52
C GLY A 84 -8.61 -1.58 12.03
N PRO A 85 -7.64 -0.75 12.45
CA PRO A 85 -7.54 -0.28 13.83
C PRO A 85 -8.81 0.44 14.34
N ASP A 86 -9.61 0.97 13.42
CA ASP A 86 -10.92 1.57 13.67
C ASP A 86 -12.00 0.55 14.07
N ASN A 87 -11.74 -0.74 13.91
CA ASN A 87 -12.68 -1.84 14.10
C ASN A 87 -13.95 -1.74 13.23
N ILE A 88 -13.89 -1.01 12.11
CA ILE A 88 -15.00 -0.87 11.17
C ILE A 88 -14.83 -1.90 10.05
N PRO A 89 -15.69 -2.92 9.96
CA PRO A 89 -15.63 -3.88 8.86
C PRO A 89 -16.21 -3.29 7.57
N ALA A 90 -15.76 -3.79 6.42
CA ALA A 90 -16.28 -3.39 5.11
C ALA A 90 -17.80 -3.60 4.98
N GLU A 91 -18.33 -4.58 5.69
CA GLU A 91 -19.76 -4.91 5.76
C GLU A 91 -20.57 -3.78 6.40
N ALA A 92 -20.02 -3.05 7.37
CA ALA A 92 -20.70 -1.91 8.00
C ALA A 92 -20.85 -0.75 7.01
N LEU A 93 -19.81 -0.47 6.20
CA LEU A 93 -19.89 0.54 5.15
C LEU A 93 -20.89 0.17 4.05
N LYS A 94 -21.15 -1.12 3.87
CA LYS A 94 -22.07 -1.65 2.86
C LYS A 94 -23.49 -1.87 3.36
N SER A 95 -23.73 -1.84 4.68
CA SER A 95 -25.05 -2.15 5.25
C SER A 95 -26.09 -1.09 4.91
N ASP A 96 -25.66 0.17 4.85
CA ASP A 96 -26.45 1.29 4.37
C ASP A 96 -25.59 2.16 3.46
N ILE A 97 -25.63 1.84 2.16
CA ILE A 97 -24.80 2.52 1.17
C ILE A 97 -25.18 4.00 1.06
N GLU A 98 -26.46 4.36 1.13
CA GLU A 98 -26.85 5.77 0.99
C GLU A 98 -26.43 6.59 2.20
N ALA A 99 -26.71 6.12 3.42
CA ALA A 99 -26.30 6.83 4.63
C ALA A 99 -24.77 6.96 4.70
N THR A 100 -24.04 5.89 4.38
CA THR A 100 -22.56 5.89 4.39
C THR A 100 -22.02 6.83 3.31
N THR A 101 -22.60 6.83 2.11
CA THR A 101 -22.19 7.73 1.02
C THR A 101 -22.39 9.19 1.42
N ASN A 102 -23.54 9.54 2.00
CA ASN A 102 -23.83 10.91 2.43
C ASN A 102 -22.87 11.37 3.53
N MET A 103 -22.58 10.49 4.51
CA MET A 103 -21.65 10.81 5.59
C MET A 103 -20.21 11.00 5.09
N LEU A 104 -19.73 10.12 4.20
CA LEU A 104 -18.40 10.23 3.62
C LEU A 104 -18.29 11.45 2.68
N HIS A 105 -19.33 11.76 1.91
CA HIS A 105 -19.34 12.94 1.04
C HIS A 105 -19.18 14.24 1.84
N LEU A 106 -19.90 14.39 2.96
CA LEU A 106 -19.74 15.55 3.86
C LEU A 106 -18.32 15.65 4.42
N LEU A 107 -17.73 14.52 4.82
CA LEU A 107 -16.37 14.49 5.36
C LEU A 107 -15.33 14.85 4.29
N PHE A 108 -15.42 14.25 3.10
CA PHE A 108 -14.50 14.53 2.00
C PHE A 108 -14.62 15.97 1.52
N GLN A 109 -15.84 16.52 1.44
CA GLN A 109 -16.06 17.92 1.12
C GLN A 109 -15.38 18.85 2.14
N LYS A 110 -15.53 18.54 3.43
CA LYS A 110 -14.88 19.33 4.49
C LYS A 110 -13.35 19.28 4.41
N ILE A 111 -12.77 18.10 4.22
CA ILE A 111 -11.31 17.94 4.07
C ILE A 111 -10.82 18.69 2.83
N TRP A 112 -11.59 18.65 1.75
CA TRP A 112 -11.28 19.35 0.50
C TRP A 112 -11.29 20.88 0.67
N GLU A 113 -12.29 21.42 1.37
CA GLU A 113 -12.43 22.86 1.60
C GLU A 113 -11.42 23.41 2.62
N GLU A 114 -11.15 22.66 3.70
CA GLU A 114 -10.26 23.10 4.78
C GLU A 114 -8.79 22.78 4.50
N GLU A 115 -8.49 21.93 3.50
CA GLU A 115 -7.15 21.36 3.22
C GLU A 115 -6.51 20.68 4.45
N GLN A 116 -7.34 20.22 5.39
CA GLN A 116 -6.91 19.71 6.69
C GLN A 116 -7.44 18.30 6.91
N VAL A 117 -6.52 17.40 7.25
CA VAL A 117 -6.84 16.01 7.57
C VAL A 117 -7.10 15.87 9.08
N PRO A 118 -8.10 15.08 9.51
CA PRO A 118 -8.33 14.78 10.92
C PRO A 118 -7.06 14.33 11.62
N THR A 119 -6.85 14.80 12.86
CA THR A 119 -5.62 14.47 13.61
C THR A 119 -5.53 12.98 13.91
N ASP A 120 -6.66 12.31 14.09
CA ASP A 120 -6.75 10.86 14.31
C ASP A 120 -6.28 10.03 13.10
N TRP A 121 -6.07 10.65 11.94
CA TRP A 121 -5.58 10.00 10.72
C TRP A 121 -4.08 10.23 10.47
N LYS A 122 -3.40 10.99 11.34
CA LYS A 122 -1.94 11.17 11.30
C LYS A 122 -1.24 10.05 12.06
#